data_AF-Q5W5N2-F1
#
_entry.id   AF-Q5W5N2-F1
#
_cell.length_a   1.000
_cell.length_b   1.000
_cell.length_c   1.000
_cell.angle_alpha   90.00
_cell.angle_beta   90.00
_cell.angle_gamma   90.00
#
_symmetry.space_group_name_H-M   'P 1'
#
loop_
_entity.id
_entity.type
_entity.pdbx_description
1 polymer ?
#
loop_
_entity_poly.entity_id
_entity_poly.type
_entity_poly.pdbx_seq_one_letter_code
_entity_poly.pdbx_strand_id
1 'polypeptide(L)'
;EEGVKYAENWNKNQALIQQLKAAVDTFCRPNAQILDSPVRDKTVKPKITLKSVREAGGSRPAVLMCSAYEFYPKQIKVSWLRNGEEMASDVTSTMEMANGD
;
A
#
# COMPACT_ATOMS: atom_id res chain seq x y z
N GLU A 1 -29.54 -4.16 -20.24
CA GLU A 1 -29.93 -3.18 -21.28
C GLU A 1 -29.71 -1.72 -20.89
N GLU A 2 -29.90 -1.32 -19.63
CA GLU A 2 -29.81 0.10 -19.23
C GLU A 2 -28.46 0.77 -19.54
N GLY A 3 -27.34 0.08 -19.28
CA GLY A 3 -26.01 0.60 -19.61
C GLY A 3 -25.82 0.93 -21.09
N VAL A 4 -26.47 0.18 -21.99
CA VAL A 4 -26.45 0.43 -23.44
C VAL A 4 -27.23 1.70 -23.77
N LYS A 5 -28.43 1.87 -23.20
CA LYS A 5 -29.26 3.08 -23.38
C LYS A 5 -28.53 4.35 -22.91
N TYR A 6 -27.84 4.27 -21.76
CA TYR A 6 -27.03 5.38 -21.28
C TYR A 6 -25.84 5.66 -22.20
N ALA A 7 -25.11 4.64 -22.61
CA ALA A 7 -23.97 4.80 -23.52
C ALA A 7 -24.38 5.44 -24.85
N GLU A 8 -25.47 4.97 -25.47
CA GLU A 8 -26.00 5.54 -26.71
C GLU A 8 -26.40 7.02 -26.57
N ASN A 9 -26.97 7.40 -25.43
CA ASN A 9 -27.33 8.80 -25.17
C ASN A 9 -26.09 9.68 -24.96
N TRP A 10 -25.11 9.22 -24.19
CA TRP A 10 -23.88 9.97 -23.90
C TRP A 10 -23.01 10.11 -25.15
N ASN A 11 -22.92 9.05 -25.98
CA ASN A 11 -22.14 9.05 -27.22
C ASN A 11 -22.67 10.03 -28.29
N LYS A 12 -23.95 10.44 -28.20
CA LYS A 12 -24.51 11.47 -29.09
C LYS A 12 -24.03 12.87 -28.74
N ASN A 13 -23.56 13.11 -27.52
CA ASN A 13 -23.05 14.41 -27.09
C ASN A 13 -21.56 14.56 -27.46
N GLN A 14 -21.29 15.08 -28.66
CA GLN A 14 -19.91 15.26 -29.15
C GLN A 14 -19.10 16.22 -28.27
N ALA A 15 -19.71 17.27 -27.70
CA ALA A 15 -19.00 18.21 -26.83
C ALA A 15 -18.48 17.52 -25.56
N LEU A 16 -19.31 16.69 -24.93
CA LEU A 16 -18.91 15.89 -23.76
C LEU A 16 -17.77 14.93 -24.12
N ILE A 17 -17.86 14.23 -25.25
CA ILE A 17 -16.82 13.31 -25.70
C ILE A 17 -15.49 14.03 -25.94
N GLN A 18 -15.50 15.22 -26.56
CA GLN A 18 -14.27 16.00 -26.77
C GLN A 18 -13.66 16.48 -25.44
N GLN A 19 -14.49 16.91 -24.48
CA GLN A 19 -14.03 17.30 -23.15
C GLN A 19 -13.39 16.12 -22.39
N LEU A 20 -14.02 14.95 -22.40
CA LEU A 20 -13.49 13.74 -21.75
C LEU A 20 -12.17 13.28 -22.36
N LYS A 21 -12.02 13.37 -23.69
CA LYS A 21 -10.76 13.08 -24.37
C LYS A 21 -9.65 14.05 -23.97
N ALA A 22 -9.97 15.35 -23.90
CA ALA A 22 -9.01 16.38 -23.53
C ALA A 22 -8.59 16.31 -22.05
N ALA A 23 -9.42 15.72 -21.17
CA ALA A 23 -9.20 15.70 -19.72
C ALA A 23 -7.86 15.05 -19.31
N VAL A 24 -7.31 14.12 -20.10
CA VAL A 24 -6.00 13.52 -19.80
C VAL A 24 -4.90 14.60 -19.76
N ASP A 25 -4.90 15.51 -20.73
CA ASP A 25 -3.85 16.51 -20.88
C ASP A 25 -4.18 17.84 -20.20
N THR A 26 -5.48 18.16 -20.01
CA THR A 26 -5.90 19.40 -19.36
C THR A 26 -6.10 19.26 -17.86
N PHE A 27 -6.41 18.06 -17.36
CA PHE A 27 -6.72 17.81 -15.96
C PHE A 27 -5.79 16.76 -15.33
N CYS A 28 -5.73 15.55 -15.88
CA CYS A 28 -5.02 14.45 -15.22
C CYS A 28 -3.50 14.69 -15.15
N ARG A 29 -2.85 14.93 -16.29
CA ARG A 29 -1.38 15.06 -16.36
C ARG A 29 -0.84 16.26 -15.57
N PRO A 30 -1.39 17.49 -15.69
CA PRO A 30 -0.91 18.63 -14.91
C PRO A 30 -1.08 18.42 -13.41
N ASN A 31 -2.24 17.92 -12.97
CA ASN A 31 -2.48 17.66 -11.55
C ASN A 31 -1.61 16.51 -11.02
N ALA A 32 -1.40 15.47 -11.81
CA ALA A 32 -0.48 14.39 -11.46
C ALA A 32 0.95 14.92 -11.27
N GLN A 33 1.44 15.78 -12.17
CA GLN A 33 2.77 16.40 -12.03
C GLN A 33 2.89 17.28 -10.78
N ILE A 34 1.84 18.04 -10.44
CA ILE A 34 1.80 18.86 -9.22
C ILE A 34 1.85 17.99 -7.95
N LEU A 35 1.17 16.84 -7.96
CA LEU A 35 1.05 15.95 -6.81
C LEU A 35 2.12 14.86 -6.75
N ASP A 36 2.91 14.67 -7.81
CA ASP A 36 3.86 13.57 -7.96
C ASP A 36 4.91 13.56 -6.85
N SER A 37 5.63 14.67 -6.62
CA SER A 37 6.64 14.73 -5.56
C SER A 37 6.06 14.59 -4.14
N PRO A 38 4.98 15.31 -3.76
CA PRO A 38 4.35 15.13 -2.45
C PRO A 38 3.86 13.72 -2.14
N VAL A 39 3.52 12.93 -3.16
CA VAL A 39 3.07 11.53 -2.99
C VAL A 39 4.25 10.57 -3.06
N ARG A 40 5.06 10.61 -4.11
CA ARG A 40 6.14 9.66 -4.36
C ARG A 40 7.29 9.81 -3.37
N ASP A 41 7.66 11.04 -3.05
CA ASP A 41 8.86 11.32 -2.26
C ASP A 41 8.55 11.35 -0.75
N LYS A 42 7.26 11.32 -0.36
CA LYS A 42 6.84 11.17 1.04
C LYS A 42 7.42 9.86 1.58
N THR A 43 8.09 9.94 2.71
CA THR A 43 8.61 8.77 3.42
C THR A 43 8.34 8.93 4.90
N VAL A 44 7.73 7.92 5.51
CA VAL A 44 7.45 7.87 6.95
C VAL A 44 8.10 6.62 7.52
N LYS A 45 8.95 6.81 8.53
CA LYS A 45 9.65 5.71 9.18
C LYS A 45 8.67 4.83 9.97
N PRO A 46 8.79 3.50 9.91
CA PRO A 46 7.92 2.63 10.67
C PRO A 46 8.12 2.79 12.17
N LYS A 47 7.01 2.72 12.91
CA LYS A 47 7.03 2.49 14.35
C LYS A 47 7.05 0.98 14.58
N ILE A 48 8.13 0.51 15.22
CA ILE A 48 8.35 -0.91 15.47
C ILE A 48 8.03 -1.25 16.91
N THR A 49 7.25 -2.32 17.10
CA THR A 49 6.97 -2.90 18.41
C THR A 49 7.36 -4.37 18.43
N LEU A 50 8.19 -4.77 19.39
CA LEU A 50 8.59 -6.15 19.61
C LEU A 50 7.96 -6.67 20.90
N LYS A 51 7.26 -7.81 20.85
CA LYS A 51 6.61 -8.43 22.02
C LYS A 51 6.89 -9.92 22.09
N SER A 52 7.11 -10.45 23.29
CA SER A 52 6.95 -11.88 23.56
C SER A 52 5.45 -12.19 23.58
N VAL A 53 5.00 -13.07 22.70
CA VAL A 53 3.60 -13.51 22.65
C VAL A 53 3.42 -14.92 23.20
N ARG A 54 4.52 -15.65 23.37
CA ARG A 54 4.53 -16.96 24.02
C ARG A 54 5.92 -17.26 24.58
N GLU A 55 5.99 -17.55 25.88
CA GLU A 55 7.20 -18.04 26.53
C GLU A 55 7.50 -19.50 26.14
N ALA A 56 8.77 -19.89 26.23
CA ALA A 56 9.16 -21.28 26.05
C ALA A 56 8.61 -22.15 27.19
N GLY A 57 8.12 -23.35 26.86
CA GLY A 57 7.59 -24.27 27.87
C GLY A 57 7.52 -25.71 27.38
N GLY A 58 8.26 -26.60 28.06
CA GLY A 58 8.39 -28.00 27.65
C GLY A 58 8.94 -28.11 26.24
N SER A 59 8.19 -28.73 25.33
CA SER A 59 8.52 -28.87 23.91
C SER A 59 8.07 -27.70 23.04
N ARG A 60 7.40 -26.68 23.59
CA ARG A 60 6.87 -25.55 22.80
C ARG A 60 7.92 -24.44 22.69
N PRO A 61 8.28 -24.00 21.47
CA PRO A 61 9.21 -22.89 21.30
C PRO A 61 8.57 -21.55 21.70
N ALA A 62 9.39 -20.63 22.19
CA ALA A 62 9.01 -19.24 22.40
C ALA A 62 8.66 -18.57 21.06
N VAL A 63 7.79 -17.56 21.11
CA VAL A 63 7.38 -16.80 19.92
C VAL A 63 7.48 -15.31 20.20
N LEU A 64 8.18 -14.62 19.32
CA LEU A 64 8.25 -13.16 19.28
C LEU A 64 7.38 -12.64 18.14
N MET A 65 6.74 -11.50 18.36
CA MET A 65 5.98 -10.80 17.34
C MET A 65 6.59 -9.41 17.15
N CYS A 66 7.01 -9.13 15.91
CA CYS A 66 7.43 -7.81 15.47
C CYS A 66 6.28 -7.19 14.68
N SER A 67 5.83 -6.01 15.10
CA SER A 67 4.78 -5.26 14.44
C SER A 67 5.33 -3.93 13.95
N ALA A 68 5.14 -3.65 12.65
CA ALA A 68 5.54 -2.41 12.01
C ALA A 68 4.30 -1.60 11.59
N TYR A 69 4.20 -0.37 12.06
CA TYR A 69 3.04 0.51 11.84
C TYR A 69 3.44 1.88 11.33
N GLU A 70 2.47 2.61 10.77
CA GLU A 70 2.59 4.04 10.42
C GLU A 70 3.78 4.34 9.50
N PHE A 71 4.00 3.50 8.49
CA PHE A 71 5.06 3.71 7.51
C PHE A 71 4.48 3.96 6.13
N TYR A 72 5.26 4.69 5.33
CA TYR A 72 4.95 4.96 3.93
C TYR A 72 6.27 5.07 3.16
N PRO A 73 6.37 4.53 1.92
CA PRO A 73 5.33 3.82 1.15
C PRO A 73 5.09 2.38 1.67
N LYS A 74 4.18 1.64 1.01
CA LYS A 74 3.78 0.27 1.43
C LYS A 74 4.94 -0.72 1.49
N GLN A 75 5.98 -0.55 0.67
CA GLN A 75 7.07 -1.52 0.57
C GLN A 75 7.94 -1.48 1.83
N ILE A 76 8.08 -2.62 2.50
CA ILE A 76 8.94 -2.79 3.68
C ILE A 76 9.64 -4.16 3.62
N LYS A 77 10.84 -4.25 4.19
CA LYS A 77 11.53 -5.51 4.44
C LYS A 77 11.76 -5.65 5.95
N VAL A 78 11.31 -6.77 6.51
CA VAL A 78 11.53 -7.13 7.92
C VAL A 78 12.28 -8.45 7.96
N SER A 79 13.38 -8.49 8.72
CA SER A 79 14.23 -9.67 8.90
C SER A 79 14.48 -9.90 10.38
N TRP A 80 14.59 -11.17 10.77
CA TRP A 80 14.99 -11.57 12.11
C TRP A 80 16.46 -11.94 12.12
N LEU A 81 17.16 -11.54 13.18
CA LEU A 81 18.55 -11.91 13.39
C LEU A 81 18.68 -12.64 14.72
N ARG A 82 19.45 -13.71 14.75
CA ARG A 82 19.88 -14.40 15.97
C ARG A 82 21.39 -14.32 16.05
N ASN A 83 21.89 -13.66 17.10
CA ASN A 83 23.31 -13.42 17.30
C ASN A 83 23.99 -12.72 16.09
N GLY A 84 23.25 -11.86 15.38
CA GLY A 84 23.74 -11.13 14.21
C GLY A 84 23.61 -11.87 12.88
N GLU A 85 23.17 -13.13 12.86
CA GLU A 85 22.95 -13.90 11.63
C GLU A 85 21.45 -13.90 11.26
N GLU A 86 21.15 -13.68 9.98
CA GLU A 86 19.77 -13.65 9.46
C GLU A 86 19.11 -15.03 9.58
N MET A 87 17.93 -15.06 10.18
CA MET A 87 17.12 -16.27 10.31
C MET A 87 16.13 -16.35 9.15
N ALA A 88 16.22 -17.42 8.36
CA ALA A 88 15.26 -17.74 7.29
C ALA A 88 14.23 -18.80 7.69
N SER A 89 14.52 -19.63 8.70
CA SER A 89 13.58 -20.63 9.22
C SER A 89 12.72 -20.04 10.34
N ASP A 90 11.53 -20.62 10.54
CA ASP A 90 10.65 -20.33 11.68
C ASP A 90 10.17 -18.87 11.79
N VAL A 91 10.16 -18.16 10.65
CA VAL A 91 9.64 -16.80 10.51
C VAL A 91 8.39 -16.82 9.64
N THR A 92 7.33 -16.17 10.11
CA THR A 92 6.09 -15.95 9.34
C THR A 92 5.79 -14.46 9.30
N SER A 93 5.39 -13.97 8.14
CA SER A 93 4.97 -12.57 7.94
C SER A 93 3.51 -12.51 7.47
N THR A 94 2.81 -11.46 7.89
CA THR A 94 1.49 -11.12 7.36
C THR A 94 1.61 -10.16 6.19
N MET A 95 0.60 -10.11 5.31
CA MET A 95 0.52 -9.07 4.27
C MET A 95 0.40 -7.68 4.89
N GLU A 96 0.93 -6.66 4.22
CA GLU A 96 0.80 -5.28 4.67
C GLU A 96 -0.62 -4.78 4.41
N MET A 97 -1.20 -4.12 5.42
CA MET A 97 -2.55 -3.56 5.37
C MET A 97 -2.51 -2.04 5.36
N ALA A 98 -3.22 -1.42 4.42
CA ALA A 98 -3.36 0.03 4.37
C ALA A 98 -4.32 0.50 5.48
N ASN A 99 -3.91 1.53 6.22
CA ASN A 99 -4.69 2.22 7.24
C ASN A 99 -5.53 3.38 6.66
N GLY A 100 -5.14 3.93 5.51
CA GLY A 100 -5.94 4.90 4.75
C GLY A 100 -5.74 6.37 5.16
N ASP A 101 -4.65 6.69 5.86
CA ASP A 101 -4.26 8.06 6.24
C ASP A 101 -3.30 8.74 5.25
#